data_AF-A0AAD1H430-F1
#
_entry.id   AF-A0AAD1H430-F1
#
_cell.length_a   1.000
_cell.length_b   1.000
_cell.length_c   1.000
_cell.angle_alpha   90.00
_cell.angle_beta   90.00
_cell.angle_gamma   90.00
#
_symmetry.space_group_name_H-M   'P 1'
#
loop_
_entity.id
_entity.type
_entity.pdbx_description
1 polymer ?
#
loop_
_entity_poly.entity_id
_entity_poly.type
_entity_poly.pdbx_seq_one_letter_code
_entity_poly.pdbx_strand_id
1 'polypeptide(L)'
;MPVIIDPRRHDAVLFDLDNLPGDAMSVLRRQLRDTGLPSGDVAGPPEATTFVEAADRLGVHPGRCVVVAATRGAVAAARAGGFALVVGVGADAEELRRNGADAVVTGLGDISVRTGDRRMSELPDGLRALDALAARRRRCSSTSTEPFRKLSTIPTPPS
;
A
#
# COMPACT_ATOMS: atom_id res chain seq x y z
N MET A 1 -6.60 -7.78 13.39
CA MET A 1 -7.04 -6.74 12.42
C MET A 1 -5.94 -6.56 11.41
N PRO A 2 -6.24 -6.47 10.11
CA PRO A 2 -5.22 -6.30 9.10
C PRO A 2 -4.56 -4.92 9.20
N VAL A 3 -3.25 -4.86 8.94
CA VAL A 3 -2.45 -3.63 8.90
C VAL A 3 -2.26 -3.24 7.44
N ILE A 4 -2.54 -1.97 7.12
CA ILE A 4 -2.36 -1.44 5.76
C ILE A 4 -1.19 -0.46 5.76
N ILE A 5 -0.13 -0.80 5.03
CA ILE A 5 1.00 0.09 4.77
C ILE A 5 0.63 0.98 3.58
N ASP A 6 0.59 2.31 3.81
CA ASP A 6 0.30 3.30 2.78
C ASP A 6 1.62 3.89 2.22
N PRO A 7 1.95 3.66 0.93
CA PRO A 7 3.14 4.22 0.28
C PRO A 7 3.17 5.76 0.24
N ARG A 8 2.05 6.44 0.51
CA ARG A 8 2.03 7.91 0.63
C ARG A 8 2.61 8.40 1.95
N ARG A 9 2.52 7.58 3.00
CA ARG A 9 2.98 7.93 4.35
C ARG A 9 4.34 7.32 4.65
N HIS A 10 4.59 6.14 4.13
CA HIS A 10 5.82 5.39 4.38
C HIS A 10 6.65 5.29 3.11
N ASP A 11 7.96 5.40 3.26
CA ASP A 11 8.92 5.35 2.15
C ASP A 11 9.67 4.01 2.07
N ALA A 12 9.71 3.22 3.15
CA ALA A 12 10.37 1.92 3.17
C ALA A 12 9.78 0.97 4.22
N VAL A 13 10.00 -0.33 4.03
CA VAL A 13 9.70 -1.38 5.02
C VAL A 13 10.96 -2.16 5.36
N LEU A 14 11.27 -2.28 6.64
CA LEU A 14 12.35 -3.10 7.17
C LEU A 14 11.81 -4.36 7.82
N PHE A 15 12.48 -5.47 7.53
CA PHE A 15 12.16 -6.78 8.10
C PHE A 15 13.27 -7.26 9.01
N ASP A 16 12.87 -7.68 10.22
CA ASP A 16 13.71 -8.50 11.08
C ASP A 16 13.63 -9.96 10.60
N LEU A 17 14.65 -10.40 9.86
CA LEU A 17 14.64 -11.68 9.14
C LEU A 17 14.72 -12.91 10.04
N ASP A 18 15.22 -12.76 11.26
CA ASP A 18 15.63 -13.91 12.09
C ASP A 18 14.45 -14.77 12.58
N ASN A 19 13.20 -14.34 12.38
CA ASN A 19 12.06 -15.02 12.97
C ASN A 19 10.76 -14.98 12.13
N LEU A 20 10.85 -14.73 10.81
CA LEU A 20 9.69 -14.63 9.92
C LEU A 20 9.64 -15.76 8.88
N PRO A 21 8.46 -16.37 8.64
CA PRO A 21 8.31 -17.44 7.64
C PRO A 21 8.54 -16.91 6.22
N GLY A 22 9.42 -17.59 5.48
CA GLY A 22 9.97 -17.09 4.20
C GLY A 22 9.01 -17.08 3.01
N ASP A 23 7.98 -17.91 3.02
CA ASP A 23 6.95 -17.99 1.97
C ASP A 23 6.03 -16.76 2.00
N ALA A 24 5.49 -16.40 3.17
CA ALA A 24 4.69 -15.21 3.33
C ALA A 24 5.51 -13.93 3.11
N MET A 25 6.80 -13.94 3.50
CA MET A 25 7.74 -12.86 3.21
C MET A 25 7.92 -12.61 1.71
N SER A 26 7.98 -13.68 0.91
CA SER A 26 8.16 -13.59 -0.53
C SER A 26 6.96 -12.91 -1.21
N VAL A 27 5.74 -13.22 -0.75
CA VAL A 27 4.51 -12.59 -1.24
C VAL A 27 4.48 -11.11 -0.89
N LEU A 28 4.77 -10.77 0.37
CA LEU A 28 4.75 -9.39 0.83
C LEU A 28 5.84 -8.53 0.14
N ARG A 29 7.06 -9.06 -0.01
CA ARG A 29 8.14 -8.39 -0.76
C ARG A 29 7.78 -8.16 -2.22
N ARG A 30 7.09 -9.11 -2.85
CA ARG A 30 6.59 -8.92 -4.21
C ARG A 30 5.57 -7.78 -4.27
N GLN A 31 4.60 -7.74 -3.36
CA GLN A 31 3.63 -6.65 -3.28
C GLN A 31 4.29 -5.28 -3.05
N LEU A 32 5.30 -5.21 -2.18
CA LEU A 32 6.07 -3.99 -1.94
C LEU A 32 6.82 -3.53 -3.20
N ARG A 33 7.44 -4.47 -3.92
CA ARG A 33 8.10 -4.18 -5.20
C ARG A 33 7.11 -3.67 -6.26
N ASP A 34 5.95 -4.30 -6.37
CA ASP A 34 4.91 -3.92 -7.33
C ASP A 34 4.34 -2.51 -7.05
N THR A 35 4.39 -2.05 -5.80
CA THR A 35 4.03 -0.67 -5.41
C THR A 35 5.21 0.31 -5.47
N GLY A 36 6.42 -0.17 -5.72
CA GLY A 36 7.64 0.63 -5.75
C GLY A 36 8.10 1.11 -4.37
N LEU A 37 7.64 0.46 -3.30
CA LEU A 37 8.07 0.72 -1.94
C LEU A 37 9.34 -0.13 -1.64
N PRO A 38 10.51 0.48 -1.42
CA PRO A 38 11.72 -0.28 -1.11
C PRO A 38 11.57 -1.06 0.19
N SER A 39 12.13 -2.26 0.20
CA SER A 39 12.17 -3.13 1.37
C SER A 39 13.59 -3.58 1.65
N GLY A 40 13.98 -3.63 2.92
CA GLY A 40 15.30 -4.08 3.35
C GLY A 40 15.23 -4.96 4.59
N ASP A 41 16.38 -5.54 4.91
CA ASP A 41 16.54 -6.45 6.03
C ASP A 41 17.43 -5.83 7.08
N VAL A 42 17.05 -6.04 8.33
CA VAL A 42 17.87 -5.69 9.48
C VAL A 42 18.72 -6.91 9.78
N ALA A 43 20.03 -6.76 9.60
CA ALA A 43 21.01 -7.80 9.88
C ALA A 43 21.88 -7.36 11.05
N GLY A 44 21.81 -8.08 12.16
CA GLY A 44 22.62 -7.81 13.34
C GLY A 44 21.82 -7.85 14.64
N PRO A 45 22.45 -7.45 15.76
CA PRO A 45 21.78 -7.46 17.05
C PRO A 45 20.58 -6.50 17.07
N PRO A 46 19.54 -6.81 17.87
CA PRO A 46 18.34 -5.98 17.98
C PRO A 46 18.63 -4.71 18.80
N GLU A 47 19.41 -3.82 18.22
CA GLU A 47 19.80 -2.52 18.75
C GLU A 47 19.24 -1.42 17.87
N ALA A 48 18.82 -0.29 18.48
CA ALA A 48 18.22 0.81 17.73
C ALA A 48 19.12 1.33 16.59
N THR A 49 20.44 1.35 16.82
CA THR A 49 21.47 1.69 15.85
C THR A 49 21.43 0.80 14.61
N THR A 50 21.30 -0.52 14.77
CA THR A 50 21.21 -1.48 13.65
C THR A 50 20.00 -1.21 12.77
N PHE A 51 18.85 -0.90 13.37
CA PHE A 51 17.64 -0.58 12.62
C PHE A 51 17.80 0.75 11.85
N VAL A 52 18.35 1.77 12.51
CA VAL A 52 18.59 3.09 11.87
C VAL A 52 19.58 2.95 10.73
N GLU A 53 20.67 2.21 10.90
CA GLU A 53 21.63 1.93 9.82
C GLU A 53 20.98 1.19 8.64
N ALA A 54 20.07 0.25 8.91
CA ALA A 54 19.33 -0.42 7.85
C ALA A 54 18.40 0.54 7.08
N ALA A 55 17.77 1.50 7.76
CA ALA A 55 16.97 2.54 7.12
C ALA A 55 17.84 3.49 6.29
N ASP A 56 19.01 3.87 6.80
CA ASP A 56 19.97 4.73 6.10
C ASP A 56 20.52 4.06 4.84
N ARG A 57 20.73 2.75 4.85
CA ARG A 57 21.11 1.97 3.64
C ARG A 57 20.04 2.01 2.55
N LEU A 58 18.77 2.15 2.92
CA LEU A 58 17.67 2.35 1.98
C LEU A 58 17.49 3.83 1.59
N GLY A 59 18.23 4.75 2.22
CA GLY A 59 18.13 6.19 2.00
C GLY A 59 16.84 6.80 2.54
N VAL A 60 16.23 6.20 3.57
CA VAL A 60 14.93 6.60 4.11
C VAL A 60 15.04 7.01 5.58
N HIS A 61 14.35 8.09 5.93
CA HIS A 61 14.28 8.57 7.31
C HIS A 61 13.50 7.59 8.21
N PRO A 62 13.97 7.22 9.42
CA PRO A 62 13.28 6.31 10.33
C PRO A 62 11.81 6.69 10.59
N GLY A 63 11.55 7.99 10.78
CA GLY A 63 10.20 8.55 10.92
C GLY A 63 9.26 8.43 9.70
N ARG A 64 9.72 7.85 8.58
CA ARG A 64 8.89 7.44 7.42
C ARG A 64 9.07 5.96 7.07
N CYS A 65 9.73 5.18 7.91
CA CYS A 65 9.99 3.76 7.69
C CYS A 65 9.09 2.91 8.60
N VAL A 66 8.63 1.78 8.07
CA VAL A 66 7.89 0.75 8.82
C VAL A 66 8.83 -0.37 9.18
N VAL A 67 8.76 -0.86 10.42
CA VAL A 67 9.50 -2.05 10.86
C VAL A 67 8.53 -3.18 11.14
N VAL A 68 8.82 -4.36 10.59
CA VAL A 68 8.10 -5.59 10.89
C VAL A 68 9.03 -6.49 11.71
N ALA A 69 8.65 -6.75 12.96
CA ALA A 69 9.46 -7.45 13.94
C ALA A 69 8.66 -8.53 14.66
N ALA A 70 9.30 -9.66 14.99
CA ALA A 70 8.64 -10.78 15.66
C ALA A 70 9.16 -11.06 17.08
N THR A 71 10.08 -10.24 17.57
CA THR A 71 10.67 -10.39 18.91
C THR A 71 10.49 -9.12 19.75
N ARG A 72 10.40 -9.27 21.08
CA ARG A 72 10.34 -8.12 22.01
C ARG A 72 11.52 -7.16 21.82
N GLY A 73 12.72 -7.72 21.64
CA GLY A 73 13.96 -6.96 21.47
C GLY A 73 13.93 -6.12 20.20
N ALA A 74 13.54 -6.72 19.07
CA ALA A 74 13.42 -5.99 17.80
C ALA A 74 12.35 -4.90 17.85
N VAL A 75 11.19 -5.17 18.49
CA VAL A 75 10.15 -4.15 18.68
C VAL A 75 10.66 -2.98 19.55
N ALA A 76 11.32 -3.27 20.67
CA ALA A 76 11.87 -2.24 21.54
C ALA A 76 12.96 -1.42 20.85
N ALA A 77 13.83 -2.08 20.06
CA ALA A 77 14.87 -1.43 19.27
C ALA A 77 14.28 -0.51 18.18
N ALA A 78 13.28 -0.98 17.45
CA ALA A 78 12.56 -0.17 16.47
C ALA A 78 11.84 1.01 17.12
N ARG A 79 11.24 0.82 18.31
CA ARG A 79 10.63 1.93 19.03
C ARG A 79 11.66 2.97 19.45
N ALA A 80 12.80 2.53 19.98
CA ALA A 80 13.90 3.41 20.37
C ALA A 80 14.55 4.13 19.17
N GLY A 81 14.55 3.51 17.99
CA GLY A 81 15.02 4.10 16.74
C GLY A 81 14.09 5.16 16.13
N GLY A 82 12.90 5.39 16.71
CA GLY A 82 11.99 6.44 16.25
C GLY A 82 11.29 6.13 14.92
N PHE A 83 11.01 4.86 14.66
CA PHE A 83 10.33 4.44 13.44
C PHE A 83 8.86 4.89 13.40
N ALA A 84 8.36 5.13 12.18
CA ALA A 84 7.00 5.65 11.96
C ALA A 84 5.91 4.69 12.39
N LEU A 85 6.16 3.39 12.19
CA LEU A 85 5.23 2.32 12.49
C LEU A 85 6.02 1.06 12.83
N VAL A 86 5.81 0.53 14.02
CA VAL A 86 6.39 -0.75 14.46
C VAL A 86 5.28 -1.81 14.49
N VAL A 87 5.39 -2.80 13.60
CA VAL A 87 4.45 -3.92 13.47
C VAL A 87 5.06 -5.16 14.13
N GLY A 88 4.45 -5.59 15.23
CA GLY A 88 4.75 -6.86 15.87
C GLY A 88 4.07 -8.02 15.15
N VAL A 89 4.79 -9.11 14.90
CA VAL A 89 4.23 -10.36 14.33
C VAL A 89 4.39 -11.47 15.36
N GLY A 90 3.29 -12.01 15.85
CA GLY A 90 3.33 -13.11 16.83
C GLY A 90 2.04 -13.33 17.59
N ALA A 91 2.00 -14.42 18.37
CA ALA A 91 0.86 -14.79 19.18
C ALA A 91 0.69 -13.90 20.42
N ASP A 92 1.80 -13.47 21.05
CA ASP A 92 1.79 -12.69 22.28
C ASP A 92 1.60 -11.19 22.03
N ALA A 93 0.39 -10.83 21.60
CA ALA A 93 0.12 -9.47 21.15
C ALA A 93 0.25 -8.41 22.25
N GLU A 94 -0.12 -8.76 23.48
CA GLU A 94 -0.03 -7.83 24.61
C GLU A 94 1.42 -7.52 24.98
N GLU A 95 2.28 -8.52 24.89
CA GLU A 95 3.69 -8.39 25.16
C GLU A 95 4.39 -7.49 24.12
N LEU A 96 4.11 -7.70 22.84
CA LEU A 96 4.67 -6.87 21.78
C LEU A 96 4.21 -5.40 21.92
N ARG A 97 2.94 -5.17 22.28
CA ARG A 97 2.42 -3.81 22.56
C ARG A 97 3.13 -3.14 23.73
N ARG A 98 3.35 -3.86 24.84
CA ARG A 98 4.08 -3.33 26.00
C ARG A 98 5.51 -2.92 25.68
N ASN A 99 6.14 -3.55 24.69
CA ASN A 99 7.48 -3.20 24.22
C ASN A 99 7.51 -2.07 23.18
N GLY A 100 6.34 -1.54 22.79
CA GLY A 100 6.24 -0.38 21.89
C GLY A 100 5.80 -0.69 20.46
N ALA A 101 5.21 -1.87 20.19
CA ALA A 101 4.57 -2.13 18.91
C ALA A 101 3.31 -1.27 18.77
N ASP A 102 3.23 -0.49 17.68
CA ASP A 102 2.06 0.32 17.35
C ASP A 102 0.91 -0.54 16.82
N ALA A 103 1.23 -1.64 16.13
CA ALA A 103 0.28 -2.64 15.68
C ALA A 103 0.82 -4.05 15.90
N VAL A 104 -0.07 -5.02 16.13
CA VAL A 104 0.32 -6.43 16.26
C VAL A 104 -0.59 -7.30 15.42
N VAL A 105 0.02 -8.19 14.65
CA VAL A 105 -0.64 -9.14 13.77
C VAL A 105 -0.22 -10.57 14.11
N THR A 106 -1.10 -11.51 13.82
CA THR A 106 -0.87 -12.94 14.04
C THR A 106 0.06 -13.56 13.01
N GLY A 107 0.11 -12.99 11.81
CA GLY A 107 1.01 -13.43 10.75
C GLY A 107 1.19 -12.37 9.68
N LEU A 108 2.14 -12.61 8.77
CA LEU A 108 2.44 -11.70 7.67
C LEU A 108 1.30 -11.54 6.66
N GLY A 109 0.40 -12.52 6.56
CA GLY A 109 -0.78 -12.44 5.68
C GLY A 109 -1.81 -11.38 6.11
N ASP A 110 -1.74 -10.91 7.36
CA ASP A 110 -2.56 -9.81 7.85
C ASP A 110 -1.95 -8.43 7.51
N ILE A 111 -0.76 -8.40 6.92
CA ILE A 111 -0.12 -7.17 6.45
C ILE A 111 -0.42 -7.02 4.96
N SER A 112 -1.01 -5.89 4.61
CA SER A 112 -1.30 -5.54 3.22
C SER A 112 -0.70 -4.19 2.88
N VAL A 113 -0.33 -4.02 1.62
CA VAL A 113 0.15 -2.75 1.10
C VAL A 113 -0.96 -2.15 0.26
N ARG A 114 -1.26 -0.87 0.48
CA ARG A 114 -2.24 -0.16 -0.35
C ARG A 114 -1.75 -0.14 -1.80
N THR A 115 -2.49 -0.80 -2.69
CA THR A 115 -2.23 -0.85 -4.13
C THR A 115 -3.20 0.08 -4.88
N GLY A 116 -2.77 0.62 -6.02
CA GLY A 116 -3.62 1.41 -6.92
C GLY A 116 -3.23 2.89 -7.10
N ASP A 117 -2.25 3.38 -6.33
CA ASP A 117 -1.69 4.71 -6.54
C ASP A 117 -0.60 4.65 -7.63
N ARG A 118 -0.79 5.39 -8.72
CA ARG A 118 0.26 5.61 -9.73
C ARG A 118 1.20 6.72 -9.25
N ARG A 119 2.49 6.60 -9.54
CA ARG A 119 3.43 7.70 -9.27
C ARG A 119 2.95 8.95 -10.00
N MET A 120 3.16 10.13 -9.41
CA MET A 120 2.77 11.39 -10.08
C MET A 120 3.41 11.52 -11.48
N SER A 121 4.63 10.99 -11.65
CA SER A 121 5.34 10.92 -12.93
C SER A 121 4.70 10.01 -13.98
N GLU A 122 3.81 9.10 -13.58
CA GLU A 122 3.11 8.15 -14.43
C GLU A 122 1.66 8.59 -14.74
N LEU A 123 1.21 9.68 -14.11
CA LEU A 123 -0.08 10.27 -14.40
C LEU A 123 0.04 11.08 -15.70
N PRO A 124 -0.88 10.91 -16.66
CA PRO A 124 -0.92 11.75 -17.84
C PRO A 124 -1.14 13.21 -17.43
N ASP A 125 -0.49 14.13 -18.14
CA ASP A 125 -0.70 15.57 -17.96
C ASP A 125 -2.20 15.88 -17.93
N GLY A 126 -2.65 16.53 -16.86
CA GLY A 126 -4.05 16.83 -16.61
C GLY A 126 -4.70 17.65 -17.73
N LEU A 127 -3.97 18.57 -18.34
CA LEU A 127 -4.45 19.33 -19.50
C LEU A 127 -4.68 18.42 -20.70
N ARG A 128 -3.75 17.50 -20.98
CA ARG A 128 -3.90 16.54 -22.08
C ARG A 128 -5.00 15.51 -21.83
N ALA A 129 -5.21 15.10 -20.59
CA ALA A 129 -6.31 14.22 -20.21
C ALA A 129 -7.67 14.91 -20.39
N LEU A 130 -7.77 16.20 -20.04
CA LEU A 130 -8.99 17.00 -20.25
C LEU A 130 -9.31 17.18 -21.74
N ASP A 131 -8.30 17.46 -22.58
CA ASP A 131 -8.49 17.58 -24.02
C ASP A 131 -9.01 16.28 -24.64
N ALA A 132 -8.45 15.13 -24.24
CA ALA A 132 -8.88 13.81 -24.71
C ALA A 132 -10.34 13.49 -24.30
N LEU A 133 -10.74 13.84 -23.07
CA LEU A 133 -12.10 13.68 -22.58
C LEU A 133 -13.08 14.62 -23.30
N ALA A 134 -12.69 15.87 -23.51
CA ALA A 134 -13.48 16.85 -24.25
C ALA A 134 -13.69 16.41 -25.70
N ALA A 135 -12.66 15.87 -26.37
CA ALA A 135 -12.77 15.32 -27.72
C ALA A 135 -13.71 14.10 -27.81
N ARG A 136 -13.76 13.28 -26.76
CA ARG A 136 -14.67 12.12 -26.66
C ARG A 136 -16.12 12.55 -26.49
N ARG A 137 -16.40 13.57 -25.67
CA ARG A 137 -17.74 14.16 -25.51
C ARG A 137 -18.28 14.73 -26.82
N ARG A 138 -17.45 15.44 -27.60
CA ARG A 138 -17.87 16.01 -28.91
C ARG A 138 -18.22 14.94 -29.95
N ARG A 139 -17.58 13.77 -29.90
CA ARG A 139 -17.88 12.64 -30.81
C ARG A 139 -19.20 11.94 -30.50
N CYS A 140 -19.63 11.88 -29.24
CA CYS A 140 -20.95 11.35 -28.89
C CYS A 140 -22.11 12.26 -29.31
N SER A 141 -21.88 13.57 -29.42
CA SER A 141 -22.92 14.52 -29.85
C SER A 141 -23.19 14.54 -31.36
N SER A 142 -22.32 13.93 -32.19
CA SER A 142 -22.47 13.94 -33.65
C SER A 142 -23.14 12.68 -34.24
N THR A 143 -23.48 11.68 -33.42
CA THR A 143 -24.14 10.44 -33.89
C THR A 143 -25.66 10.42 -33.65
N SER A 144 -26.25 11.50 -33.12
CA SER A 144 -27.70 11.62 -32.91
C SER A 144 -28.31 12.62 -33.89
N THR A 145 -28.21 12.36 -35.19
CA THR A 145 -29.02 13.05 -36.20
C THR A 145 -29.36 12.05 -37.31
N GLU A 146 -30.27 11.12 -37.01
CA GLU A 146 -31.11 10.50 -38.03
C GLU A 146 -32.58 10.87 -37.77
N PRO A 147 -33.37 11.14 -38.82
CA PRO A 147 -34.65 11.83 -38.70
C PRO A 147 -35.74 10.89 -38.21
N PHE A 148 -36.51 11.34 -37.22
CA PHE A 148 -37.71 10.72 -36.70
C PHE A 148 -38.75 10.52 -37.83
N ARG A 149 -38.71 9.35 -38.48
CA ARG A 149 -39.68 8.97 -39.52
C ARG A 149 -40.94 8.43 -38.84
N LYS A 150 -42.04 9.17 -38.99
CA LYS A 150 -43.42 8.87 -38.57
C LYS A 150 -43.77 7.38 -38.67
N LEU A 151 -44.25 6.77 -37.57
CA LEU A 151 -45.18 5.64 -37.62
C LEU A 151 -46.49 6.03 -36.92
N SER A 152 -47.50 6.25 -37.77
CA SER A 152 -48.92 6.25 -37.43
C SER A 152 -49.39 4.84 -37.08
N THR A 153 -50.45 4.79 -36.27
CA THR A 153 -51.51 3.75 -36.21
C THR A 153 -51.59 3.02 -34.86
N ILE A 154 -52.61 3.39 -34.08
CA ILE A 154 -53.08 2.73 -32.87
C ILE A 154 -54.28 1.85 -33.28
N PRO A 155 -54.31 0.53 -32.97
CA PRO A 155 -55.53 -0.26 -33.13
C PRO A 155 -56.36 -0.25 -31.82
N THR A 156 -57.64 0.12 -31.94
CA THR A 156 -58.69 -0.04 -30.91
C THR A 156 -59.19 -1.49 -30.83
N PRO A 157 -59.49 -2.04 -29.65
CA PRO A 157 -60.05 -3.39 -29.51
C PRO A 157 -61.58 -3.41 -29.71
N PRO A 158 -62.17 -4.50 -30.23
CA PRO A 158 -63.62 -4.65 -30.34
C PRO A 158 -64.26 -5.12 -29.03
N SER A 159 -65.53 -4.72 -28.86
CA SER A 159 -66.43 -4.89 -27.72
C SER A 159 -66.73 -6.32 -27.29
#